data_AF-A0A6B3RIB6-F1
#
_entry.id   AF-A0A6B3RIB6-F1
#
_cell.length_a   1.000
_cell.length_b   1.000
_cell.length_c   1.000
_cell.angle_alpha   90.00
_cell.angle_beta   90.00
_cell.angle_gamma   90.00
#
_symmetry.space_group_name_H-M   'P 1'
#
loop_
_entity.id
_entity.type
_entity.pdbx_description
1 polymer ?
#
loop_
_entity_poly.entity_id
_entity_poly.type
_entity_poly.pdbx_seq_one_letter_code
_entity_poly.pdbx_strand_id
1 'polypeptide(L)'
;MLWEIRNLMRPALSVVDMIPNVHRTPALASLRRAVRDGRPATLRLTDEERELAFHDAQVTLTSPIGARILRILHDGGSLKLKKPPAKALPNLDAYIATEAAFRADVARIIAADTAQRARLAQIIADPACARAEEITPALIDKVFSARLGHSATGTLKIGGLLCHRRLVPADPSDRIRAEADFTCGWTDANGQVHGDARL
;
A
#
# COMPACT_ATOMS: atom_id res chain seq x y z
N MET A 1 -0.49 -2.76 -1.70
CA MET A 1 -1.28 -2.61 -0.46
C MET A 1 -1.14 -1.26 0.26
N LEU A 2 -0.13 -1.01 1.12
CA LEU A 2 -0.10 0.20 1.97
C LEU A 2 -0.03 1.52 1.18
N TRP A 3 0.70 1.56 0.07
CA TRP A 3 0.75 2.73 -0.81
C TRP A 3 -0.61 3.04 -1.47
N GLU A 4 -1.31 2.02 -1.95
CA GLU A 4 -2.60 2.18 -2.63
C GLU A 4 -3.68 2.70 -1.68
N ILE A 5 -3.70 2.22 -0.44
CA ILE A 5 -4.59 2.73 0.61
C ILE A 5 -4.26 4.21 0.91
N ARG A 6 -2.98 4.58 0.97
CA ARG A 6 -2.55 5.96 1.19
C ARG A 6 -2.98 6.90 0.07
N ASN A 7 -3.04 6.44 -1.18
CA ASN A 7 -3.53 7.23 -2.32
C ASN A 7 -5.01 7.60 -2.21
N LEU A 8 -5.79 6.89 -1.39
CA LEU A 8 -7.19 7.21 -1.10
C LEU A 8 -7.34 8.29 -0.01
N MET A 9 -6.25 8.61 0.72
CA MET A 9 -6.24 9.57 1.81
C MET A 9 -5.85 10.97 1.33
N ARG A 10 -6.15 12.00 2.13
CA ARG A 10 -5.77 13.39 1.85
C ARG A 10 -4.70 13.90 2.83
N PRO A 11 -3.87 14.88 2.43
CA PRO A 11 -3.00 15.57 3.38
C PRO A 11 -3.78 16.07 4.60
N ALA A 12 -3.31 15.75 5.81
CA ALA A 12 -4.09 16.00 7.03
C ALA A 12 -4.39 17.49 7.24
N LEU A 13 -3.43 18.37 6.89
CA LEU A 13 -3.63 19.81 6.98
C LEU A 13 -4.70 20.34 6.01
N SER A 14 -4.86 19.74 4.82
CA SER A 14 -5.90 20.18 3.88
C SER A 14 -7.30 19.79 4.37
N VAL A 15 -7.42 18.69 5.12
CA VAL A 15 -8.67 18.29 5.78
C VAL A 15 -8.95 19.13 7.01
N VAL A 16 -7.93 19.46 7.81
CA VAL A 16 -8.06 20.41 8.94
C VAL A 16 -8.55 21.78 8.43
N ASP A 17 -8.07 22.24 7.28
CA ASP A 17 -8.49 23.50 6.66
C ASP A 17 -9.95 23.52 6.18
N MET A 18 -10.63 22.37 6.14
CA MET A 18 -12.08 22.32 5.93
C MET A 18 -12.87 22.88 7.13
N ILE A 19 -12.22 23.00 8.30
CA ILE A 19 -12.79 23.64 9.50
C ILE A 19 -12.41 25.13 9.50
N PRO A 20 -13.37 26.05 9.38
CA PRO A 20 -13.08 27.46 9.34
C PRO A 20 -12.51 27.95 10.67
N ASN A 21 -11.60 28.93 10.60
CA ASN A 21 -11.01 29.60 11.77
C ASN A 21 -10.24 28.67 12.72
N VAL A 22 -9.86 27.46 12.33
CA VAL A 22 -9.12 26.54 13.20
C VAL A 22 -7.64 26.94 13.33
N HIS A 23 -7.02 26.66 14.47
CA HIS A 23 -5.57 26.64 14.58
C HIS A 23 -5.03 25.31 14.05
N ARG A 24 -4.39 25.34 12.87
CA ARG A 24 -3.89 24.16 12.13
C ARG A 24 -3.07 23.20 12.98
N THR A 25 -1.97 23.67 13.58
CA THR A 25 -1.03 22.82 14.31
C THR A 25 -1.67 22.20 15.57
N PRO A 26 -2.37 22.96 16.44
CA PRO A 26 -3.14 22.37 17.53
C PRO A 26 -4.18 21.35 17.07
N ALA A 27 -4.93 21.62 16.00
CA ALA A 27 -5.94 20.68 15.52
C ALA A 27 -5.33 19.37 14.99
N LEU A 28 -4.22 19.45 14.25
CA LEU A 28 -3.49 18.27 13.82
C LEU A 28 -2.95 17.46 15.01
N ALA A 29 -2.42 18.14 16.04
CA ALA A 29 -1.96 17.48 17.25
C ALA A 29 -3.11 16.80 18.03
N SER A 30 -4.26 17.47 18.14
CA SER A 30 -5.47 16.91 18.76
C SER A 30 -5.98 15.68 17.99
N LEU A 31 -6.01 15.73 16.65
CA LEU A 31 -6.37 14.58 15.82
C LEU A 31 -5.41 13.41 16.04
N ARG A 32 -4.10 13.65 15.91
CA ARG A 32 -3.08 12.62 16.11
C ARG A 32 -3.23 11.96 17.48
N ARG A 33 -3.43 12.76 18.53
CA ARG A 33 -3.63 12.26 19.90
C ARG A 33 -4.91 11.44 20.00
N ALA A 34 -6.03 11.93 19.49
CA ALA A 34 -7.31 11.24 19.58
C ALA A 34 -7.31 9.88 18.85
N VAL A 35 -6.64 9.79 17.70
CA VAL A 35 -6.45 8.53 16.96
C VAL A 35 -5.52 7.58 17.73
N ARG A 36 -4.40 8.10 18.26
CA ARG A 36 -3.47 7.30 19.06
C ARG A 36 -4.12 6.77 20.34
N ASP A 37 -4.93 7.57 21.02
CA ASP A 37 -5.61 7.17 22.26
C ASP A 37 -6.82 6.25 21.98
N GLY A 38 -7.31 6.20 20.72
CA GLY A 38 -8.42 5.35 20.29
C GLY A 38 -9.79 5.76 20.85
N ARG A 39 -9.85 6.89 21.55
CA ARG A 39 -11.05 7.38 22.25
C ARG A 39 -11.28 8.88 22.01
N PRO A 40 -11.67 9.31 20.80
CA PRO A 40 -12.16 10.66 20.59
C PRO A 40 -13.51 10.82 21.30
N ALA A 41 -13.50 11.38 22.50
CA ALA A 41 -14.67 11.54 23.37
C ALA A 41 -15.36 10.19 23.68
N THR A 42 -16.62 10.01 23.25
CA THR A 42 -17.44 8.81 23.53
C THR A 42 -17.26 7.69 22.50
N LEU A 43 -16.63 7.96 21.36
CA LEU A 43 -16.39 6.95 20.32
C LEU A 43 -15.19 6.08 20.70
N ARG A 44 -15.33 4.76 20.58
CA ARG A 44 -14.20 3.82 20.65
C ARG A 44 -13.85 3.38 19.23
N LEU A 45 -12.58 3.58 18.86
CA LEU A 45 -12.04 3.11 17.59
C LEU A 45 -11.46 1.71 17.78
N THR A 46 -11.70 0.85 16.80
CA THR A 46 -10.95 -0.41 16.67
C THR A 46 -9.51 -0.11 16.25
N ASP A 47 -8.60 -1.07 16.43
CA ASP A 47 -7.20 -0.89 16.01
C ASP A 47 -7.06 -0.68 14.50
N GLU A 48 -7.84 -1.41 13.69
CA GLU A 48 -7.91 -1.23 12.24
C GLU A 48 -8.36 0.20 11.87
N GLU A 49 -9.38 0.72 12.56
CA GLU A 49 -9.85 2.09 12.31
C GLU A 49 -8.81 3.14 12.70
N ARG A 50 -8.00 2.88 13.73
CA ARG A 50 -6.91 3.79 14.12
C ARG A 50 -5.85 3.86 13.03
N GLU A 51 -5.45 2.72 12.48
CA GLU A 51 -4.49 2.65 11.38
C GLU A 51 -5.01 3.33 10.11
N LEU A 52 -6.29 3.14 9.79
CA LEU A 52 -6.90 3.74 8.60
C LEU A 52 -7.27 5.22 8.78
N ALA A 53 -7.47 5.70 10.02
CA ALA A 53 -7.87 7.09 10.28
C ALA A 53 -6.74 8.08 9.97
N PHE A 54 -5.51 7.75 10.37
CA PHE A 54 -4.40 8.69 10.34
C PHE A 54 -3.07 7.99 10.06
N HIS A 55 -2.35 8.48 9.05
CA HIS A 55 -1.02 7.99 8.71
C HIS A 55 0.03 9.06 9.02
N ASP A 56 0.92 8.76 9.95
CA ASP A 56 2.01 9.64 10.36
C ASP A 56 3.27 9.32 9.54
N ALA A 57 3.60 10.20 8.61
CA ALA A 57 4.79 10.15 7.75
C ALA A 57 5.27 11.57 7.44
N GLN A 58 6.27 11.73 6.55
CA GLN A 58 6.76 13.05 6.14
C GLN A 58 5.63 13.97 5.67
N VAL A 59 4.64 13.43 4.95
CA VAL A 59 3.34 14.05 4.74
C VAL A 59 2.32 13.27 5.55
N THR A 60 1.73 13.92 6.55
CA THR A 60 0.64 13.32 7.34
C THR A 60 -0.60 13.20 6.47
N LEU A 61 -1.24 12.04 6.49
CA LEU A 61 -2.47 11.78 5.73
C LEU A 61 -3.61 11.45 6.68
N THR A 62 -4.83 11.84 6.29
CA THR A 62 -6.06 11.54 7.03
C THR A 62 -7.14 11.05 6.07
N SER A 63 -7.81 9.98 6.46
CA SER A 63 -8.94 9.41 5.70
C SER A 63 -10.27 10.07 6.11
N PRO A 64 -11.39 9.71 5.47
CA PRO A 64 -12.72 10.11 5.94
C PRO A 64 -13.00 9.71 7.41
N ILE A 65 -12.41 8.61 7.90
CA ILE A 65 -12.52 8.20 9.31
C ILE A 65 -11.85 9.25 10.21
N GLY A 66 -10.64 9.69 9.85
CA GLY A 66 -9.94 10.77 10.55
C GLY A 66 -10.68 12.11 10.48
N ALA A 67 -11.38 12.39 9.37
CA ALA A 67 -12.25 13.56 9.24
C ALA A 67 -13.46 13.50 10.18
N ARG A 68 -14.06 12.31 10.37
CA ARG A 68 -15.15 12.10 11.34
C ARG A 68 -14.67 12.33 12.77
N ILE A 69 -13.43 11.94 13.09
CA ILE A 69 -12.81 12.24 14.39
C ILE A 69 -12.62 13.75 14.56
N LEU A 70 -12.12 14.46 13.54
CA LEU A 70 -12.03 15.92 13.57
C LEU A 70 -13.38 16.58 13.83
N ARG A 71 -14.46 16.08 13.24
CA ARG A 71 -15.83 16.56 13.48
C ARG A 71 -16.23 16.38 14.95
N ILE A 72 -16.00 15.21 15.52
CA ILE A 72 -16.27 14.93 16.95
C ILE A 72 -15.48 15.88 17.85
N LEU A 73 -14.19 16.09 17.56
CA LEU A 73 -13.35 17.02 18.33
C LEU A 73 -13.82 18.48 18.21
N HIS A 74 -14.28 18.88 17.03
CA HIS A 74 -14.85 20.21 16.80
C HIS A 74 -16.12 20.40 17.65
N ASP A 75 -17.08 19.49 17.51
CA ASP A 75 -18.37 19.59 18.19
C ASP A 75 -18.24 19.45 19.71
N GLY A 76 -17.24 18.69 20.19
CA GLY A 76 -16.87 18.57 21.59
C GLY A 76 -16.00 19.71 22.14
N GLY A 77 -15.74 20.78 21.37
CA GLY A 77 -14.96 21.94 21.82
C GLY A 77 -13.48 21.65 22.11
N SER A 78 -12.96 20.51 21.63
CA SER A 78 -11.58 20.07 21.85
C SER A 78 -10.58 20.66 20.84
N LEU A 79 -11.08 21.42 19.86
CA LEU A 79 -10.25 22.13 18.88
C LEU A 79 -10.10 23.60 19.26
N LYS A 80 -8.87 24.11 19.17
CA LYS A 80 -8.59 25.54 19.36
C LYS A 80 -9.02 26.32 18.11
N LEU A 81 -9.96 27.25 18.27
CA LEU A 81 -10.49 28.09 17.20
C LEU A 81 -10.10 29.57 17.40
N LYS A 82 -9.89 30.29 16.31
CA LYS A 82 -9.62 31.74 16.27
C LYS A 82 -10.89 32.58 16.47
N LYS A 83 -12.05 31.99 16.19
CA LYS A 83 -13.39 32.60 16.26
C LYS A 83 -14.37 31.59 16.84
N PRO A 84 -15.58 32.01 17.27
CA PRO A 84 -16.62 31.09 17.70
C PRO A 84 -16.88 29.98 16.65
N PRO A 85 -17.23 28.76 17.10
CA PRO A 85 -17.41 27.61 16.22
C PRO A 85 -18.53 27.84 15.21
N ALA A 86 -18.26 27.48 13.96
CA ALA A 86 -19.28 27.44 12.92
C ALA A 86 -20.15 26.20 13.13
N LYS A 87 -21.48 26.36 13.09
CA LYS A 87 -22.41 25.22 13.29
C LYS A 87 -22.36 24.21 12.14
N ALA A 88 -22.14 24.68 10.92
CA ALA A 88 -22.09 23.87 9.71
C ALA A 88 -20.66 23.79 9.15
N LEU A 89 -20.23 22.59 8.73
CA LEU A 89 -18.91 22.33 8.16
C LEU A 89 -19.05 21.55 6.84
N PRO A 90 -19.71 22.12 5.81
CA PRO A 90 -20.14 21.37 4.62
C PRO A 90 -19.00 20.65 3.90
N ASN A 91 -17.81 21.24 3.84
CA ASN A 91 -16.64 20.61 3.20
C ASN A 91 -16.15 19.39 3.98
N LEU A 92 -16.13 19.48 5.32
CA LEU A 92 -15.75 18.37 6.18
C LEU A 92 -16.81 17.27 6.13
N ASP A 93 -18.09 17.64 6.22
CA ASP A 93 -19.22 16.71 6.18
C ASP A 93 -19.27 15.96 4.84
N ALA A 94 -18.99 16.64 3.72
CA ALA A 94 -18.89 16.02 2.40
C ALA A 94 -17.73 15.02 2.30
N TYR A 95 -16.58 15.30 2.93
CA TYR A 95 -15.47 14.35 2.95
C TYR A 95 -15.76 13.17 3.87
N ILE A 96 -16.45 13.37 5.00
CA ILE A 96 -16.89 12.29 5.88
C ILE A 96 -17.87 11.36 5.15
N ALA A 97 -18.76 11.91 4.33
CA ALA A 97 -19.73 11.12 3.57
C ALA A 97 -19.09 10.09 2.62
N THR A 98 -17.81 10.24 2.26
CA THR A 98 -17.10 9.25 1.43
C THR A 98 -16.53 8.07 2.23
N GLU A 99 -16.73 8.01 3.56
CA GLU A 99 -16.19 6.94 4.42
C GLU A 99 -16.60 5.54 3.96
N ALA A 100 -17.86 5.34 3.55
CA ALA A 100 -18.33 4.04 3.10
C ALA A 100 -17.61 3.57 1.82
N ALA A 101 -17.43 4.48 0.85
CA ALA A 101 -16.69 4.19 -0.38
C ALA A 101 -15.21 3.91 -0.09
N PHE A 102 -14.58 4.72 0.79
CA PHE A 102 -13.21 4.50 1.24
C PHE A 102 -13.03 3.10 1.86
N ARG A 103 -13.92 2.68 2.76
CA ARG A 103 -13.86 1.35 3.38
C ARG A 103 -14.01 0.22 2.35
N ALA A 104 -14.91 0.38 1.38
CA ALA A 104 -15.09 -0.58 0.31
C ALA A 104 -13.82 -0.73 -0.55
N ASP A 105 -13.17 0.38 -0.91
CA ASP A 105 -11.92 0.35 -1.66
C ASP A 105 -10.76 -0.28 -0.86
N VAL A 106 -10.65 0.04 0.43
CA VAL A 106 -9.65 -0.58 1.31
C VAL A 106 -9.86 -2.10 1.37
N ALA A 107 -11.10 -2.56 1.58
CA ALA A 107 -11.42 -3.99 1.63
C ALA A 107 -11.08 -4.68 0.30
N ARG A 108 -11.36 -4.04 -0.84
CA ARG A 108 -10.99 -4.53 -2.18
C ARG A 108 -9.48 -4.66 -2.36
N ILE A 109 -8.71 -3.65 -1.93
CA ILE A 109 -7.23 -3.68 -2.02
C ILE A 109 -6.66 -4.81 -1.17
N ILE A 110 -7.16 -4.98 0.06
CA ILE A 110 -6.72 -6.05 0.96
C ILE A 110 -7.06 -7.42 0.35
N ALA A 111 -8.29 -7.61 -0.11
CA ALA A 111 -8.72 -8.87 -0.72
C ALA A 111 -7.88 -9.22 -1.97
N ALA A 112 -7.56 -8.24 -2.82
CA ALA A 112 -6.71 -8.44 -3.99
C ALA A 112 -5.28 -8.84 -3.61
N ASP A 113 -4.68 -8.17 -2.62
CA ASP A 113 -3.33 -8.49 -2.13
C ASP A 113 -3.29 -9.89 -1.49
N THR A 114 -4.30 -10.23 -0.68
CA THR A 114 -4.44 -11.57 -0.09
C THR A 114 -4.57 -12.65 -1.16
N ALA A 115 -5.42 -12.42 -2.18
CA ALA A 115 -5.59 -13.35 -3.28
C ALA A 115 -4.29 -13.53 -4.08
N GLN A 116 -3.55 -12.45 -4.34
CA GLN A 116 -2.26 -12.50 -5.03
C GLN A 116 -1.23 -13.31 -4.24
N ARG A 117 -1.14 -13.10 -2.91
CA ARG A 117 -0.24 -13.87 -2.04
C ARG A 117 -0.62 -15.35 -1.98
N ALA A 118 -1.91 -15.65 -1.86
CA ALA A 118 -2.41 -17.03 -1.86
C ALA A 118 -2.10 -17.72 -3.19
N ARG A 119 -2.30 -17.03 -4.32
CA ARG A 119 -1.97 -17.55 -5.65
C ARG A 119 -0.47 -17.80 -5.82
N LEU A 120 0.38 -16.88 -5.35
CA LEU A 120 1.83 -17.06 -5.36
C LEU A 120 2.24 -18.27 -4.51
N ALA A 121 1.68 -18.43 -3.30
CA ALA A 121 1.98 -19.57 -2.44
C ALA A 121 1.58 -20.90 -3.10
N GLN A 122 0.44 -20.93 -3.79
CA GLN A 122 0.00 -22.08 -4.57
C GLN A 122 0.99 -22.43 -5.68
N ILE A 123 1.45 -21.44 -6.46
CA ILE A 123 2.43 -21.64 -7.53
C ILE A 123 3.79 -22.08 -6.98
N ILE A 124 4.21 -21.56 -5.82
CA ILE A 124 5.45 -22.02 -5.16
C ILE A 124 5.29 -23.49 -4.74
N ALA A 125 4.16 -23.86 -4.14
CA ALA A 125 3.88 -25.24 -3.72
C ALA A 125 3.74 -26.21 -4.90
N ASP A 126 3.29 -25.73 -6.06
CA ASP A 126 3.21 -26.48 -7.32
C ASP A 126 3.39 -25.56 -8.56
N PRO A 127 4.62 -25.42 -9.10
CA PRO A 127 4.89 -24.59 -10.27
C PRO A 127 4.16 -25.04 -11.52
N ALA A 128 3.75 -26.30 -11.62
CA ALA A 128 3.04 -26.79 -12.79
C ALA A 128 1.63 -26.17 -12.90
N CYS A 129 1.04 -25.70 -11.79
CA CYS A 129 -0.29 -25.09 -11.78
C CYS A 129 -0.35 -23.63 -12.24
N ALA A 130 0.81 -23.00 -12.52
CA ALA A 130 0.86 -21.64 -13.05
C ALA A 130 0.32 -21.58 -14.47
N ARG A 131 -0.35 -20.47 -14.82
CA ARG A 131 -0.82 -20.19 -16.19
C ARG A 131 0.23 -19.38 -16.94
N ALA A 132 0.22 -19.48 -18.27
CA ALA A 132 1.21 -18.81 -19.12
C ALA A 132 1.22 -17.28 -18.92
N GLU A 133 0.04 -16.67 -18.75
CA GLU A 133 -0.11 -15.23 -18.51
C GLU A 133 0.37 -14.76 -17.12
N GLU A 134 0.61 -15.69 -16.18
CA GLU A 134 1.14 -15.37 -14.85
C GLU A 134 2.67 -15.35 -14.83
N ILE A 135 3.32 -15.86 -15.89
CA ILE A 135 4.77 -15.97 -15.96
C ILE A 135 5.39 -14.59 -16.19
N THR A 136 6.19 -14.17 -15.22
CA THR A 136 6.93 -12.91 -15.21
C THR A 136 8.32 -13.16 -14.61
N PRO A 137 9.32 -12.31 -14.88
CA PRO A 137 10.64 -12.44 -14.25
C PRO A 137 10.55 -12.48 -12.72
N ALA A 138 9.71 -11.64 -12.13
CA ALA A 138 9.49 -11.59 -10.69
C ALA A 138 8.85 -12.87 -10.12
N LEU A 139 7.93 -13.51 -10.84
CA LEU A 139 7.38 -14.81 -10.43
C LEU A 139 8.46 -15.89 -10.48
N ILE A 140 9.23 -15.94 -11.57
CA ILE A 140 10.30 -16.92 -11.78
C ILE A 140 11.32 -16.82 -10.65
N ASP A 141 11.79 -15.62 -10.33
CA ASP A 141 12.77 -15.40 -9.25
C ASP A 141 12.24 -15.89 -7.89
N LYS A 142 10.97 -15.58 -7.56
CA LYS A 142 10.34 -16.02 -6.32
C LYS A 142 10.22 -17.55 -6.23
N VAL A 143 9.83 -18.21 -7.32
CA VAL A 143 9.73 -19.67 -7.37
C VAL A 143 11.12 -20.30 -7.24
N PHE A 144 12.13 -19.80 -7.96
CA PHE A 144 13.52 -20.27 -7.83
C PHE A 144 14.03 -20.11 -6.40
N SER A 145 13.90 -18.91 -5.83
CA SER A 145 14.33 -18.61 -4.46
C SER A 145 13.69 -19.54 -3.43
N ALA A 146 12.38 -19.79 -3.54
CA ALA A 146 11.65 -20.64 -2.60
C ALA A 146 11.94 -22.13 -2.76
N ARG A 147 12.17 -22.61 -3.99
CA ARG A 147 12.35 -24.05 -4.31
C ARG A 147 13.79 -24.52 -4.25
N LEU A 148 14.72 -23.69 -4.73
CA LEU A 148 16.11 -24.05 -5.00
C LEU A 148 17.10 -23.21 -4.19
N GLY A 149 16.62 -22.14 -3.53
CA GLY A 149 17.44 -21.22 -2.74
C GLY A 149 17.75 -19.91 -3.45
N HIS A 150 18.06 -18.88 -2.67
CA HIS A 150 18.20 -17.49 -3.16
C HIS A 150 19.29 -17.29 -4.21
N SER A 151 20.37 -18.09 -4.20
CA SER A 151 21.50 -17.97 -5.13
C SER A 151 21.48 -18.96 -6.29
N ALA A 152 20.48 -19.86 -6.35
CA ALA A 152 20.42 -20.90 -7.38
C ALA A 152 20.30 -20.31 -8.79
N THR A 153 21.00 -20.88 -9.76
CA THR A 153 20.80 -20.55 -11.19
C THR A 153 20.43 -21.82 -11.95
N GLY A 154 19.88 -21.68 -13.15
CA GLY A 154 19.54 -22.81 -13.99
C GLY A 154 18.17 -22.68 -14.63
N THR A 155 17.53 -23.81 -14.88
CA THR A 155 16.24 -23.89 -15.55
C THR A 155 15.22 -24.65 -14.68
N LEU A 156 13.96 -24.26 -14.77
CA LEU A 156 12.84 -24.88 -14.07
C LEU A 156 11.59 -24.78 -14.95
N LYS A 157 10.77 -25.83 -14.98
CA LYS A 157 9.46 -25.77 -15.64
C LYS A 157 8.45 -25.11 -14.71
N ILE A 158 7.79 -24.04 -15.18
CA ILE A 158 6.72 -23.34 -14.48
C ILE A 158 5.57 -23.15 -15.48
N GLY A 159 4.37 -23.63 -15.14
CA GLY A 159 3.22 -23.59 -16.04
C GLY A 159 3.45 -24.27 -17.40
N GLY A 160 4.28 -25.31 -17.42
CA GLY A 160 4.70 -25.99 -18.65
C GLY A 160 5.76 -25.26 -19.49
N LEU A 161 6.09 -24.00 -19.17
CA LEU A 161 7.12 -23.22 -19.85
C LEU A 161 8.49 -23.43 -19.22
N LEU A 162 9.52 -23.49 -20.05
CA LEU A 162 10.90 -23.58 -19.58
C LEU A 162 11.37 -22.18 -19.15
N CYS A 163 11.43 -21.98 -17.83
CA CYS A 163 11.90 -20.74 -17.22
C CYS A 163 13.37 -20.88 -16.82
N HIS A 164 14.11 -19.78 -16.82
CA HIS A 164 15.52 -19.74 -16.47
C HIS A 164 15.84 -18.56 -15.56
N ARG A 165 16.77 -18.77 -14.64
CA ARG A 165 17.40 -17.73 -13.82
C ARG A 165 18.91 -17.79 -14.00
N ARG A 166 19.53 -16.67 -14.36
CA ARG A 166 20.98 -16.57 -14.61
C ARG A 166 21.57 -15.45 -13.77
N LEU A 167 22.79 -15.65 -13.31
CA LEU A 167 23.57 -14.58 -12.70
C LEU A 167 24.30 -13.84 -13.83
N VAL A 168 24.06 -12.54 -13.95
CA VAL A 168 24.80 -11.64 -14.82
C VAL A 168 25.92 -11.03 -13.98
N PRO A 169 27.19 -11.30 -14.32
CA PRO A 169 28.30 -10.70 -13.61
C PRO A 169 28.31 -9.18 -13.78
N ALA A 170 28.84 -8.48 -12.80
CA ALA A 170 29.07 -7.04 -12.86
C ALA A 170 29.96 -6.69 -14.06
N ASP A 171 29.61 -5.64 -14.80
CA ASP A 171 30.46 -5.12 -15.87
C ASP A 171 31.69 -4.43 -15.26
N PRO A 172 32.91 -4.94 -15.49
CA PRO A 172 34.13 -4.36 -14.93
C PRO A 172 34.46 -2.97 -15.50
N SER A 173 33.80 -2.55 -16.58
CA SER A 173 34.01 -1.24 -17.22
C SER A 173 33.05 -0.14 -16.71
N ASP A 174 32.06 -0.50 -15.88
CA ASP A 174 31.09 0.44 -15.36
C ASP A 174 31.72 1.34 -14.27
N ARG A 175 31.50 2.66 -14.37
CA ARG A 175 32.13 3.67 -13.50
C ARG A 175 31.49 3.74 -12.11
N ILE A 176 30.33 3.12 -11.95
CA ILE A 176 29.61 2.94 -10.70
C ILE A 176 29.86 1.48 -10.29
N ARG A 177 29.99 1.17 -8.99
CA ARG A 177 30.15 -0.22 -8.51
C ARG A 177 29.03 -1.10 -9.08
N ALA A 178 29.30 -1.78 -10.19
CA ALA A 178 28.38 -2.75 -10.76
C ALA A 178 28.33 -3.95 -9.81
N GLU A 179 27.13 -4.35 -9.43
CA GLU A 179 26.90 -5.55 -8.65
C GLU A 179 26.40 -6.66 -9.58
N ALA A 180 26.74 -7.90 -9.27
CA ALA A 180 26.19 -9.04 -10.00
C ALA A 180 24.69 -9.12 -9.72
N ASP A 181 23.90 -9.35 -10.78
CA ASP A 181 22.44 -9.31 -10.70
C ASP A 181 21.83 -10.57 -11.32
N PHE A 182 20.64 -10.96 -10.88
CA PHE A 182 19.93 -12.08 -11.47
C PHE A 182 19.02 -11.60 -12.60
N THR A 183 19.05 -12.33 -13.71
CA THR A 183 18.07 -12.17 -14.80
C THR A 183 17.18 -13.40 -14.86
N CYS A 184 15.88 -13.17 -15.06
CA CYS A 184 14.87 -14.21 -15.18
C CYS A 184 14.12 -14.10 -16.50
N GLY A 185 13.91 -15.24 -17.15
CA GLY A 185 13.19 -15.33 -18.42
C GLY A 185 12.58 -16.68 -18.70
N TRP A 186 11.85 -16.80 -19.79
CA TRP A 186 11.24 -18.05 -20.23
C TRP A 186 11.20 -18.15 -21.76
N THR A 187 11.04 -19.39 -22.23
CA THR A 187 10.81 -19.68 -23.65
C THR A 187 9.35 -20.06 -23.86
N ASP A 188 8.68 -19.39 -24.80
CA ASP A 188 7.29 -19.70 -25.14
C ASP A 188 7.16 -20.90 -26.10
N ALA A 189 5.91 -21.26 -26.45
CA ALA A 189 5.63 -22.39 -27.33
C ALA A 189 6.18 -22.22 -28.77
N ASN A 190 6.48 -20.98 -29.18
CA ASN A 190 7.06 -20.66 -30.50
C ASN A 190 8.60 -20.61 -30.46
N GLY A 191 9.21 -20.88 -29.30
CA GLY A 191 10.65 -20.79 -29.11
C GLY A 191 11.17 -19.36 -28.90
N GLN A 192 10.29 -18.36 -28.71
CA GLN A 192 10.70 -17.00 -28.42
C GLN A 192 11.06 -16.84 -26.95
N VAL A 193 12.12 -16.07 -26.68
CA VAL A 193 12.60 -15.77 -25.32
C VAL A 193 11.97 -14.48 -24.85
N HIS A 194 11.46 -14.49 -23.63
CA HIS A 194 10.85 -13.37 -22.94
C HIS A 194 11.48 -13.21 -21.56
N GLY A 195 11.48 -11.99 -21.01
CA GLY A 195 11.92 -11.73 -19.64
C GLY A 195 12.66 -10.40 -19.50
N ASP A 196 13.63 -10.38 -18.58
CA ASP A 196 14.45 -9.18 -18.36
C ASP A 196 15.22 -8.77 -19.61
N ALA A 197 15.37 -7.46 -19.83
CA ALA A 197 15.99 -6.90 -21.04
C ALA A 197 17.48 -7.25 -21.24
N ARG A 198 18.11 -7.88 -20.24
CA ARG A 198 19.52 -8.31 -20.24
C ARG A 198 19.69 -9.81 -20.59
N LEU A 199 18.65 -10.46 -21.10
CA LEU A 199 18.63 -11.87 -21.51
C LEU A 199 19.19 -12.13 -22.91
#